data_AF-A0A4Q7J3H8-F1
#
_entry.id   AF-A0A4Q7J3H8-F1
#
_cell.length_a   1.000
_cell.length_b   1.000
_cell.length_c   1.000
_cell.angle_alpha   90.00
_cell.angle_beta   90.00
_cell.angle_gamma   90.00
#
_symmetry.space_group_name_H-M   'P 1'
#
loop_
_entity.id
_entity.type
_entity.pdbx_description
1 polymer ?
#
loop_
_entity_poly.entity_id
_entity_poly.type
_entity_poly.pdbx_seq_one_letter_code
_entity_poly.pdbx_strand_id
1 'polypeptide(L)' 'MRIRIEGAQAEIAATVAVLATVIEVREVSRFYPNRDTTTGRGRVYLATTPPTSTREGSR' A
#
# COMPACT_ATOMS: atom_id res chain seq x y z
N MET A 1 -10.80 -3.14 1.52
CA MET A 1 -10.49 -1.70 1.47
C MET A 1 -9.55 -1.44 0.29
N ARG A 2 -9.57 -0.23 -0.30
CA ARG A 2 -8.58 0.18 -1.30
C ARG A 2 -7.78 1.37 -0.78
N ILE A 3 -6.45 1.26 -0.80
CA ILE A 3 -5.52 2.33 -0.41
C ILE A 3 -4.81 2.83 -1.66
N ARG A 4 -4.75 4.15 -1.86
CA ARG A 4 -3.91 4.78 -2.89
C ARG A 4 -2.64 5.30 -2.23
N ILE A 5 -1.48 4.94 -2.78
CA ILE A 5 -0.18 5.47 -2.33
C ILE A 5 0.44 6.22 -3.50
N GLU A 6 0.91 7.43 -3.26
CA GLU A 6 1.55 8.30 -4.25
C GLU A 6 2.96 8.67 -3.79
N GLY A 7 3.94 8.60 -4.69
CA GLY A 7 5.36 8.80 -4.37
C GLY A 7 6.28 8.38 -5.50
N ALA A 8 7.58 8.47 -5.26
CA ALA A 8 8.56 7.80 -6.11
C ALA A 8 8.43 6.28 -5.95
N GLN A 9 8.85 5.51 -6.97
CA GLN A 9 8.67 4.06 -6.97
C GLN A 9 9.34 3.37 -5.77
N ALA A 10 10.52 3.82 -5.36
CA ALA A 10 11.23 3.30 -4.20
C ALA A 10 10.52 3.62 -2.88
N GLU A 11 9.98 4.84 -2.73
CA GLU A 11 9.22 5.26 -1.55
C GLU A 11 7.93 4.46 -1.41
N ILE A 12 7.24 4.22 -2.53
CA ILE A 12 6.04 3.39 -2.57
C ILE A 12 6.37 1.97 -2.13
N ALA A 13 7.44 1.37 -2.68
CA ALA A 13 7.84 0.01 -2.31
C ALA A 13 8.15 -0.11 -0.81
N ALA A 14 8.90 0.84 -0.24
CA ALA A 14 9.19 0.88 1.18
C ALA A 14 7.91 1.04 2.03
N THR A 15 7.01 1.91 1.61
CA THR A 15 5.72 2.14 2.30
C THR A 15 4.85 0.88 2.29
N VAL A 16 4.77 0.19 1.14
CA VAL A 16 4.00 -1.06 1.02
C VAL A 16 4.58 -2.14 1.92
N ALA A 17 5.92 -2.26 1.98
CA ALA A 17 6.59 -3.23 2.85
C ALA A 17 6.24 -2.99 4.33
N VAL A 18 6.24 -1.74 4.79
CA VAL A 18 5.84 -1.40 6.16
C VAL A 18 4.35 -1.64 6.39
N LEU A 19 3.48 -1.27 5.45
CA LEU A 19 2.03 -1.49 5.59
C LEU A 19 1.68 -2.97 5.69
N ALA A 20 2.36 -3.84 4.94
CA ALA A 20 2.14 -5.28 4.98
C ALA A 20 2.42 -5.90 6.36
N THR A 21 3.09 -5.19 7.28
CA THR A 21 3.30 -5.65 8.66
C THR A 21 2.08 -5.45 9.58
N VAL A 22 1.15 -4.56 9.20
CA VAL A 22 0.01 -4.17 10.05
C VAL A 22 -1.36 -4.40 9.39
N ILE A 23 -1.39 -4.53 8.06
CA ILE A 23 -2.59 -4.84 7.29
C ILE A 23 -2.32 -5.94 6.28
N GLU A 24 -3.33 -6.75 6.02
CA GLU A 24 -3.24 -7.81 5.01
C GLU A 24 -3.39 -7.18 3.62
N VAL A 25 -2.30 -7.22 2.83
CA VAL A 25 -2.28 -6.73 1.44
C VAL A 25 -2.52 -7.91 0.50
N ARG A 26 -3.64 -7.87 -0.22
CA ARG A 26 -4.05 -8.93 -1.15
C ARG A 26 -3.50 -8.74 -2.55
N GLU A 27 -3.44 -7.48 -2.99
CA GLU A 27 -2.98 -7.13 -4.33
C GLU A 27 -2.33 -5.75 -4.30
N VAL A 28 -1.29 -5.59 -5.11
CA VAL A 28 -0.65 -4.31 -5.40
C VAL A 28 -0.72 -4.11 -6.90
N SER A 29 -1.35 -3.02 -7.34
CA SER A 29 -1.38 -2.70 -8.76
C SER A 29 0.03 -2.40 -9.29
N ARG A 30 0.20 -2.44 -10.62
CA ARG A 30 1.37 -1.85 -11.27
C ARG A 30 1.52 -0.36 -10.89
N PHE A 31 2.74 0.15 -10.99
CA PHE A 31 3.02 1.57 -10.84
C PHE A 31 2.39 2.35 -12.01
N TYR A 32 1.66 3.40 -11.67
CA TYR A 32 1.07 4.34 -12.63
C TYR A 32 1.80 5.68 -12.52
N PRO A 33 2.62 6.05 -13.52
CA PRO A 33 3.22 7.37 -13.56
C PRO A 33 2.15 8.45 -13.51
N ASN A 34 2.43 9.55 -12.81
CA ASN A 34 1.60 10.74 -12.89
C ASN A 34 1.77 11.40 -14.26
N ARG A 35 0.79 12.23 -14.66
CA ARG A 35 0.83 12.93 -15.95
C ARG A 35 2.07 13.81 -16.09
N ASP A 36 2.49 14.42 -14.99
CA ASP A 36 3.76 15.11 -14.91
C ASP A 36 4.87 14.11 -14.58
N THR A 37 5.61 13.74 -15.63
CA THR A 37 6.70 12.76 -15.54
C THR A 37 8.03 13.36 -15.07
N THR A 38 8.15 14.69 -14.99
CA THR A 38 9.41 15.35 -14.61
C THR A 38 9.82 15.06 -13.18
N THR A 39 8.85 14.78 -12.31
CA THR A 39 9.09 14.44 -10.91
C THR A 39 9.46 12.98 -10.68
N GLY A 40 9.27 12.10 -11.69
CA GLY A 40 9.44 10.64 -11.52
C GLY A 40 8.43 10.00 -10.54
N ARG A 41 7.37 10.71 -10.18
CA ARG A 41 6.36 10.25 -9.21
C ARG A 41 5.19 9.56 -9.90
N GLY A 42 4.54 8.70 -9.15
CA GLY A 42 3.35 8.00 -9.60
C GLY A 42 2.56 7.45 -8.43
N ARG A 43 1.76 6.44 -8.70
CA ARG A 43 0.86 5.85 -7.73
C ARG A 43 0.66 4.35 -7.92
N VAL A 44 0.29 3.69 -6.83
CA VAL A 44 -0.24 2.32 -6.83
C VAL A 44 -1.54 2.28 -6.04
N TYR A 45 -2.34 1.26 -6.30
CA TYR A 45 -3.53 0.92 -5.55
C TYR A 45 -3.29 -0.41 -4.85
N LEU A 46 -3.55 -0.45 -3.55
CA LEU A 46 -3.53 -1.67 -2.74
C LEU A 46 -4.96 -2.16 -2.52
N ALA A 47 -5.20 -3.44 -2.77
CA ALA A 47 -6.37 -4.13 -2.25
C ALA A 47 -5.99 -4.73 -0.89
N THR A 48 -6.71 -4.34 0.17
CA THR A 48 -6.37 -4.75 1.54
C THR A 48 -7.57 -5.29 2.28
N THR A 49 -7.32 -6.18 3.23
CA THR A 49 -8.29 -6.63 4.23
C THR A 49 -7.82 -6.23 5.62
N PRO A 50 -8.73 -5.98 6.57
CA PRO A 50 -8.32 -5.79 7.97
C PRO A 50 -7.46 -6.98 8.44
N PRO A 51 -6.45 -6.73 9.27
CA PRO A 51 -5.65 -7.81 9.83
C PRO A 51 -6.59 -8.77 10.56
N THR A 52 -6.40 -10.07 10.31
CA THR A 52 -7.12 -11.12 11.04
C THR A 52 -6.47 -11.30 12.41
N SER A 53 -6.47 -10.26 13.25
CA SER A 53 -6.32 -10.51 14.67
C SER A 53 -7.66 -10.96 15.18
N THR A 54 -7.76 -12.25 15.50
CA THR A 54 -8.75 -12.69 16.48
C THR A 54 -8.54 -11.78 17.69
N ARG A 55 -9.54 -10.95 18.01
CA ARG A 55 -9.66 -10.41 19.36
C ARG A 55 -9.84 -11.62 20.26
N GLU A 56 -8.76 -12.23 20.71
CA GLU A 56 -8.78 -12.80 22.04
C GLU A 56 -8.94 -11.61 22.96
N GLY A 57 -10.20 -11.38 23.34
CA GLY A 57 -10.51 -10.59 24.52
C GLY A 57 -9.83 -11.26 25.69
N SER A 58 -8.62 -10.82 26.01
CA SER A 58 -7.98 -11.10 27.28
C SER A 58 -8.77 -10.38 28.36
N ARG A 59 -9.50 -11.21 29.12
CA ARG A 59 -10.08 -11.02 30.46
C ARG A 59 -9.59 -9.82 31.27
#